data_AF-A0A7W2LC35-F1
#
_entry.id   AF-A0A7W2LC35-F1
#
_cell.length_a   1.000
_cell.length_b   1.000
_cell.length_c   1.000
_cell.angle_alpha   90.00
_cell.angle_beta   90.00
_cell.angle_gamma   90.00
#
_symmetry.space_group_name_H-M   'P 1'
#
loop_
_entity.id
_entity.type
_entity.pdbx_description
1 polymer ?
#
loop_
_entity_poly.entity_id
_entity_poly.type
_entity_poly.pdbx_seq_one_letter_code
_entity_poly.pdbx_strand_id
1 'polypeptide(L)'
;MLVRSLTLATLLAAAGPLFAADSDAPLAKELGKARPLVVIAPSTADPTLRGLNKALEDPATQAAFKERNLVLYSVANMMGKREDKNLEQQTTMALIRELKLGASKGTKVILVGKDGERHMLKDDESGEPIDPQAIFKAVDELPASEKAVTAPEPVAAAPDAKAKDSKPAKPAKPAAPPKPLED
;
A
#
# COMPACT_ATOMS: atom_id res chain seq x y z
N MET A 1 -44.47 5.67 46.45
CA MET A 1 -45.07 6.60 45.48
C MET A 1 -43.96 7.27 44.69
N LEU A 2 -44.13 7.32 43.37
CA LEU A 2 -43.58 8.25 42.37
C LEU A 2 -42.13 8.75 42.58
N VAL A 3 -41.15 8.23 41.85
CA VAL A 3 -40.76 8.73 40.51
C VAL A 3 -40.46 10.23 40.51
N ARG A 4 -39.17 10.58 40.38
CA ARG A 4 -38.64 11.73 39.63
C ARG A 4 -37.11 11.67 39.65
N SER A 5 -36.46 10.94 38.74
CA SER A 5 -36.00 11.48 37.44
C SER A 5 -35.17 12.76 37.58
N LEU A 6 -33.85 12.62 37.65
CA LEU A 6 -32.94 13.58 37.01
C LEU A 6 -31.71 12.83 36.48
N THR A 7 -31.95 12.20 35.33
CA THR A 7 -30.94 11.74 34.37
C THR A 7 -30.08 12.94 33.94
N LEU A 8 -28.90 13.10 34.53
CA LEU A 8 -27.84 13.90 33.93
C LEU A 8 -26.89 12.93 33.22
N ALA A 9 -27.21 12.66 31.95
CA ALA A 9 -26.35 11.96 31.02
C ALA A 9 -25.05 12.76 30.89
N THR A 10 -23.99 12.30 31.57
CA THR A 10 -22.62 12.77 31.34
C THR A 10 -22.20 12.36 29.95
N LEU A 11 -22.42 13.32 29.08
CA LEU A 11 -21.92 13.54 27.75
C LEU A 11 -20.39 13.51 27.75
N LEU A 12 -19.79 12.37 27.37
CA LEU A 12 -18.50 12.35 26.66
C LEU A 12 -18.34 11.03 25.90
N ALA A 13 -19.20 10.86 24.90
CA ALA A 13 -19.00 9.88 23.85
C ALA A 13 -17.74 10.25 23.05
N ALA A 14 -16.83 9.29 22.94
CA ALA A 14 -15.89 9.12 21.84
C ALA A 14 -14.99 10.33 21.48
N ALA A 15 -13.97 10.59 22.30
CA ALA A 15 -12.68 11.00 21.75
C ALA A 15 -11.94 9.74 21.24
N GLY A 16 -12.51 9.09 20.21
CA GLY A 16 -11.75 8.15 19.40
C GLY A 16 -10.81 8.97 18.50
N PRO A 17 -9.53 8.60 18.34
CA PRO A 17 -8.64 9.36 17.48
C PRO A 17 -9.22 9.39 16.06
N LEU A 18 -9.43 10.60 15.55
CA LEU A 18 -9.85 10.92 14.18
C LEU A 18 -8.75 10.51 13.19
N PHE A 19 -8.51 9.22 12.99
CA PHE A 19 -7.69 8.70 11.88
C PHE A 19 -8.52 8.38 10.62
N ALA A 20 -9.82 8.67 10.63
CA ALA A 20 -10.72 8.35 9.52
C ALA A 20 -10.57 9.27 8.29
N ALA A 21 -9.78 10.35 8.36
CA ALA A 21 -9.55 11.24 7.23
C ALA A 21 -8.40 10.79 6.30
N ASP A 22 -7.55 9.86 6.76
CA ASP A 22 -6.43 9.33 5.96
C ASP A 22 -6.80 8.09 5.15
N SER A 23 -7.96 7.47 5.37
CA SER A 23 -8.35 6.22 4.70
C SER A 23 -8.58 6.34 3.19
N ASP A 24 -8.84 7.55 2.67
CA ASP A 24 -8.99 7.79 1.23
C ASP A 24 -7.71 8.35 0.59
N ALA A 25 -6.67 8.57 1.39
CA ALA A 25 -5.40 9.08 0.89
C ALA A 25 -4.71 8.01 0.02
N PRO A 26 -4.13 8.41 -1.13
CA PRO A 26 -3.56 7.45 -2.07
C PRO A 26 -2.36 6.68 -1.50
N LEU A 27 -1.63 7.23 -0.52
CA LEU A 27 -0.50 6.54 0.11
C LEU A 27 -0.96 5.56 1.19
N ALA A 28 -2.02 5.87 1.93
CA ALA A 28 -2.63 4.94 2.88
C ALA A 28 -3.08 3.62 2.22
N LYS A 29 -3.48 3.66 0.94
CA LYS A 29 -3.85 2.46 0.14
C LYS A 29 -2.65 1.55 -0.17
N GLU A 30 -1.45 2.13 -0.19
CA GLU A 30 -0.17 1.44 -0.46
C GLU A 30 0.54 0.97 0.81
N LEU A 31 0.11 1.43 1.99
CA LEU A 31 0.69 1.09 3.28
C LEU A 31 0.71 -0.44 3.48
N GLY A 32 1.88 -0.98 3.84
CA GLY A 32 2.13 -2.41 3.99
C GLY A 32 2.22 -3.22 2.69
N LYS A 33 1.89 -2.64 1.52
CA LYS A 33 1.88 -3.35 0.23
C LYS A 33 3.07 -2.97 -0.64
N ALA A 34 3.25 -1.67 -0.84
CA ALA A 34 4.27 -1.10 -1.71
C ALA A 34 4.98 0.06 -1.02
N ARG A 35 6.05 0.52 -1.65
CA ARG A 35 6.84 1.68 -1.24
C ARG A 35 6.60 2.81 -2.26
N PRO A 36 5.69 3.75 -1.96
CA PRO A 36 5.47 4.87 -2.86
C PRO A 36 6.73 5.75 -2.98
N LEU A 37 7.21 5.95 -4.20
CA LEU A 37 8.18 6.99 -4.52
C LEU A 37 7.41 8.19 -5.07
N VAL A 38 7.26 9.24 -4.28
CA VAL A 38 6.54 10.44 -4.70
C VAL A 38 7.50 11.51 -5.22
N VAL A 39 7.28 11.96 -6.44
CA VAL A 39 8.00 13.05 -7.08
C VAL A 39 7.05 14.19 -7.34
N ILE A 40 7.30 15.34 -6.70
CA ILE A 40 6.56 16.58 -6.95
C ILE A 40 7.49 17.53 -7.68
N ALA A 41 7.11 17.89 -8.89
CA ALA A 41 7.87 18.80 -9.72
C ALA A 41 7.01 19.99 -10.16
N PRO A 42 7.62 21.15 -10.45
CA PRO A 42 6.89 22.30 -10.94
C PRO A 42 6.28 22.05 -12.33
N SER A 43 6.88 21.19 -13.15
CA SER A 43 6.37 20.89 -14.50
C SER A 43 6.75 19.49 -14.97
N THR A 44 6.11 19.00 -16.04
CA THR A 44 6.45 17.72 -16.69
C THR A 44 7.79 17.77 -17.43
N ALA A 45 8.31 18.97 -17.71
CA ALA A 45 9.62 19.17 -18.30
C ALA A 45 10.76 19.14 -17.25
N ASP A 46 10.42 18.94 -15.98
CA ASP A 46 11.40 18.82 -14.91
C ASP A 46 12.42 17.70 -15.23
N PRO A 47 13.73 17.99 -15.10
CA PRO A 47 14.78 17.02 -15.42
C PRO A 47 14.76 15.78 -14.53
N THR A 48 14.29 15.87 -13.28
CA THR A 48 14.16 14.71 -12.38
C THR A 48 13.06 13.78 -12.88
N LEU A 49 11.88 14.33 -13.20
CA LEU A 49 10.78 13.52 -13.74
C LEU A 49 11.15 12.90 -15.10
N ARG A 50 11.77 13.67 -15.99
CA ARG A 50 12.22 13.14 -17.30
C ARG A 50 13.29 12.07 -17.14
N GLY A 51 14.25 12.27 -16.24
CA GLY A 51 15.31 11.30 -15.95
C GLY A 51 14.75 9.99 -15.41
N LEU A 52 13.83 10.06 -14.44
CA LEU A 52 13.18 8.88 -13.87
C LEU A 52 12.31 8.14 -14.87
N ASN A 53 11.47 8.85 -15.63
CA ASN A 53 10.64 8.21 -16.65
C ASN A 53 11.49 7.52 -17.72
N LYS A 54 12.58 8.17 -18.16
CA LYS A 54 13.52 7.56 -19.11
C LYS A 54 14.25 6.36 -18.51
N ALA A 55 14.65 6.41 -17.25
CA ALA A 55 15.25 5.27 -16.58
C ALA A 55 14.27 4.08 -16.47
N LEU A 56 12.98 4.35 -16.28
CA LEU A 56 11.92 3.36 -16.25
C LEU A 56 11.59 2.76 -17.64
N GLU A 57 12.14 3.27 -18.74
CA GLU A 57 12.07 2.59 -20.05
C GLU A 57 13.03 1.39 -20.12
N ASP A 58 14.08 1.37 -19.28
CA ASP A 58 15.02 0.25 -19.19
C ASP A 58 14.40 -0.91 -18.38
N PRO A 59 14.31 -2.13 -18.96
CA PRO A 59 13.82 -3.31 -18.26
C PRO A 59 14.58 -3.61 -16.95
N ALA A 60 15.87 -3.30 -16.87
CA ALA A 60 16.67 -3.53 -15.66
C ALA A 60 16.22 -2.62 -14.51
N THR A 61 15.93 -1.35 -14.81
CA THR A 61 15.39 -0.40 -13.83
C THR A 61 13.98 -0.80 -13.42
N GLN A 62 13.12 -1.21 -14.36
CA GLN A 62 11.77 -1.69 -14.03
C GLN A 62 11.81 -2.92 -13.11
N ALA A 63 12.71 -3.87 -13.38
CA ALA A 63 12.91 -5.04 -12.52
C ALA A 63 13.34 -4.60 -11.12
N ALA A 64 14.31 -3.69 -11.02
CA ALA A 64 14.76 -3.13 -9.74
C ALA A 64 13.65 -2.40 -8.97
N PHE A 65 12.75 -1.70 -9.65
CA PHE A 65 11.55 -1.10 -9.04
C PHE A 65 10.61 -2.18 -8.50
N LYS A 66 10.35 -3.23 -9.27
CA LYS A 66 9.46 -4.34 -8.88
C LYS A 66 10.03 -5.16 -7.72
N GLU A 67 11.31 -5.51 -7.76
CA GLU A 67 12.00 -6.25 -6.68
C GLU A 67 11.90 -5.50 -5.35
N ARG A 68 12.03 -4.18 -5.39
CA ARG A 68 11.93 -3.30 -4.22
C ARG A 68 10.50 -2.85 -3.89
N ASN A 69 9.50 -3.34 -4.64
CA ASN A 69 8.08 -2.97 -4.51
C ASN A 69 7.84 -1.46 -4.57
N LEU A 70 8.56 -0.74 -5.43
CA LEU A 70 8.44 0.69 -5.61
C LEU A 70 7.29 1.04 -6.56
N VAL A 71 6.49 2.04 -6.20
CA VAL A 71 5.42 2.59 -7.05
C VAL A 71 5.66 4.08 -7.23
N LEU A 72 5.86 4.52 -8.47
CA LEU A 72 6.09 5.93 -8.77
C LEU A 72 4.78 6.71 -8.70
N TYR A 73 4.76 7.78 -7.90
CA TYR A 73 3.72 8.81 -7.93
C TYR A 73 4.35 10.11 -8.40
N SER A 74 3.93 10.65 -9.53
CA SER A 74 4.43 11.92 -10.04
C SER A 74 3.36 13.00 -9.99
N VAL A 75 3.70 14.19 -9.53
CA VAL A 75 2.81 15.36 -9.57
C VAL A 75 3.52 16.49 -10.31
N ALA A 76 2.92 16.96 -11.40
CA ALA A 76 3.42 18.09 -12.18
C ALA A 76 2.27 18.99 -12.60
N ASN A 77 2.41 20.32 -12.44
CA ASN A 77 1.32 21.28 -12.73
C ASN A 77 -0.03 20.86 -12.12
N MET A 78 -0.04 20.40 -10.86
CA MET A 78 -1.25 19.89 -10.16
C MET A 78 -1.91 18.65 -10.82
N MET A 79 -1.28 18.02 -11.80
CA MET A 79 -1.70 16.74 -12.37
C MET A 79 -0.88 15.62 -11.76
N GLY A 80 -1.56 14.71 -11.06
CA GLY A 80 -0.96 13.52 -10.49
C GLY A 80 -1.00 12.35 -11.46
N LYS A 81 0.01 11.49 -11.40
CA LYS A 81 0.02 10.15 -11.99
C LYS A 81 0.54 9.16 -10.97
N ARG A 82 0.02 7.95 -11.05
CA ARG A 82 0.59 6.76 -10.45
C ARG A 82 1.12 5.91 -11.60
N GLU A 83 2.43 5.77 -11.67
CA GLU A 83 3.13 5.15 -12.79
C GLU A 83 2.68 5.85 -14.10
N ASP A 84 2.09 5.10 -15.03
CA ASP A 84 1.57 5.63 -16.30
C ASP A 84 0.11 6.08 -16.23
N LYS A 85 -0.58 5.85 -15.11
CA LYS A 85 -2.01 6.13 -14.97
C LYS A 85 -2.25 7.48 -14.32
N ASN A 86 -3.04 8.33 -14.98
CA ASN A 86 -3.48 9.61 -14.42
C ASN A 86 -4.31 9.40 -13.14
N LEU A 87 -4.00 10.19 -12.12
CA LEU A 87 -4.79 10.30 -10.90
C LEU A 87 -5.89 11.35 -11.10
N GLU A 88 -7.01 11.15 -10.41
CA GLU A 88 -8.04 12.16 -10.32
C GLU A 88 -7.51 13.41 -9.61
N GLN A 89 -8.08 14.58 -9.92
CA GLN A 89 -7.71 15.83 -9.26
C GLN A 89 -7.90 15.76 -7.75
N GLN A 90 -9.01 15.18 -7.26
CA GLN A 90 -9.24 15.03 -5.81
C GLN A 90 -8.13 14.22 -5.13
N THR A 91 -7.76 13.09 -5.74
CA THR A 91 -6.67 12.21 -5.26
C THR A 91 -5.31 12.90 -5.31
N THR A 92 -5.07 13.70 -6.36
CA THR A 92 -3.82 14.48 -6.48
C THR A 92 -3.72 15.53 -5.37
N MET A 93 -4.82 16.23 -5.07
CA MET A 93 -4.85 17.20 -3.97
C MET A 93 -4.71 16.53 -2.60
N ALA A 94 -5.29 15.35 -2.43
CA ALA A 94 -5.10 14.54 -1.23
C ALA A 94 -3.62 14.18 -1.04
N LEU A 95 -2.93 13.71 -2.09
CA LEU A 95 -1.50 13.39 -2.05
C LEU A 95 -0.64 14.60 -1.65
N ILE A 96 -0.85 15.76 -2.28
CA ILE A 96 -0.10 16.99 -1.96
C ILE A 96 -0.32 17.39 -0.49
N ARG A 97 -1.57 17.29 0.01
CA ARG A 97 -1.94 17.64 1.38
C ARG A 97 -1.36 16.64 2.40
N GLU A 98 -1.41 15.36 2.09
CA GLU A 98 -0.89 14.27 2.93
C GLU A 98 0.61 14.44 3.19
N LEU A 99 1.35 14.79 2.14
CA LEU A 99 2.78 15.03 2.26
C LEU A 99 3.12 16.34 2.99
N LYS A 100 2.13 17.22 3.25
CA LYS A 100 2.26 18.50 3.96
C LYS A 100 3.43 19.36 3.46
N LEU A 101 3.70 19.33 2.16
CA LEU A 101 4.90 19.93 1.57
C LEU A 101 4.84 21.47 1.47
N GLY A 102 3.70 22.06 1.86
CA GLY A 102 3.47 23.50 1.81
C GLY A 102 3.60 24.06 0.40
N ALA A 103 3.64 25.40 0.30
CA ALA A 103 4.02 26.07 -0.93
C ALA A 103 5.55 25.99 -1.08
N SER A 104 6.05 24.84 -1.51
CA SER A 104 7.47 24.66 -1.77
C SER A 104 7.80 25.01 -3.21
N LYS A 105 8.89 25.75 -3.39
CA LYS A 105 9.48 25.98 -4.71
C LYS A 105 10.54 24.88 -4.94
N GLY A 106 10.60 24.35 -6.15
CA GLY A 106 11.55 23.29 -6.51
C GLY A 106 10.93 21.88 -6.62
N THR A 107 11.81 20.90 -6.82
CA THR A 107 11.43 19.50 -7.06
C THR A 107 11.75 18.66 -5.83
N LYS A 108 10.72 17.94 -5.36
CA LYS A 108 10.84 17.07 -4.19
C LYS A 108 10.73 15.62 -4.59
N VAL A 109 11.59 14.78 -4.03
CA VAL A 109 11.55 13.33 -4.16
C VAL A 109 11.47 12.74 -2.77
N ILE A 110 10.38 12.03 -2.50
CA ILE A 110 10.06 11.46 -1.20
C ILE A 110 9.84 9.97 -1.37
N LEU A 111 10.61 9.18 -0.64
CA LEU A 111 10.37 7.76 -0.50
C LEU A 111 9.48 7.53 0.70
N VAL A 112 8.38 6.81 0.52
CA VAL A 112 7.49 6.40 1.60
C VAL A 112 7.73 4.92 1.88
N GLY A 113 8.10 4.62 3.13
CA GLY A 113 8.31 3.27 3.64
C GLY A 113 7.01 2.46 3.66
N LYS A 114 7.13 1.13 3.82
CA LYS A 114 5.95 0.25 3.94
C LYS A 114 5.16 0.51 5.23
N ASP A 115 5.81 1.09 6.23
CA ASP A 115 5.24 1.52 7.50
C ASP A 115 4.59 2.92 7.43
N GLY A 116 4.75 3.64 6.32
CA GLY A 116 4.26 5.00 6.13
C GLY A 116 5.24 6.09 6.58
N GLU A 117 6.46 5.75 7.02
CA GLU A 117 7.50 6.76 7.25
C GLU A 117 7.92 7.43 5.94
N ARG A 118 8.27 8.72 6.02
CA ARG A 118 8.61 9.54 4.86
C ARG A 118 10.08 9.91 4.89
N HIS A 119 10.81 9.48 3.89
CA HIS A 119 12.23 9.76 3.70
C HIS A 119 12.38 10.76 2.56
N MET A 120 12.75 11.99 2.90
CA MET A 120 13.04 13.02 1.90
C MET A 120 14.39 12.71 1.24
N LEU A 121 14.38 12.34 -0.04
CA LEU A 121 15.60 12.06 -0.81
C LEU A 121 16.14 13.32 -1.50
N LYS A 122 15.24 14.23 -1.88
CA LYS A 122 15.58 15.49 -2.54
C LYS A 122 14.58 16.56 -2.15
N ASP A 123 15.08 17.73 -1.77
CA ASP A 123 14.31 18.93 -1.49
C ASP A 123 15.13 20.16 -1.89
N ASP A 124 15.23 20.40 -3.19
CA ASP A 124 15.99 21.53 -3.70
C ASP A 124 15.34 22.17 -4.95
N GLU A 125 15.74 23.41 -5.19
CA GLU A 125 15.39 24.17 -6.40
C GLU A 125 16.44 24.00 -7.52
N SER A 126 17.48 23.17 -7.33
CA SER A 126 18.63 23.12 -8.24
C SER A 126 18.25 22.56 -9.61
N GLY A 127 17.15 21.80 -9.68
CA GLY A 127 16.74 21.11 -10.89
C GLY A 127 17.74 20.02 -11.29
N GLU A 128 18.63 19.58 -10.39
CA GLU A 128 19.54 18.48 -10.70
C GLU A 128 18.78 17.14 -10.65
N PRO A 129 18.87 16.29 -11.68
CA PRO A 129 18.16 15.02 -11.68
C PRO A 129 18.68 14.10 -10.57
N ILE A 130 17.78 13.39 -9.90
CA ILE A 130 18.17 12.32 -8.97
C ILE A 130 18.59 11.08 -9.77
N ASP A 131 19.68 10.45 -9.35
CA ASP A 131 20.09 9.15 -9.89
C ASP A 131 19.14 8.05 -9.38
N PRO A 132 18.53 7.23 -10.26
CA PRO A 132 17.78 6.04 -9.86
C PRO A 132 18.52 5.13 -8.88
N GLN A 133 19.85 5.01 -9.01
CA GLN A 133 20.67 4.21 -8.09
C GLN A 133 20.71 4.79 -6.68
N ALA A 134 20.62 6.11 -6.52
CA ALA A 134 20.55 6.73 -5.21
C ALA A 134 19.22 6.41 -4.50
N ILE A 135 18.12 6.36 -5.26
CA ILE A 135 16.82 5.91 -4.74
C ILE A 135 16.91 4.46 -4.28
N PHE A 136 17.48 3.59 -5.10
CA PHE A 136 17.66 2.19 -4.76
C PHE A 136 18.50 1.97 -3.51
N LYS A 137 19.62 2.70 -3.37
CA LYS A 137 20.43 2.67 -2.15
C LYS A 137 19.65 3.14 -0.94
N ALA A 138 18.89 4.23 -1.04
CA ALA A 138 18.07 4.71 0.07
C ALA A 138 17.05 3.65 0.50
N VAL A 139 16.43 2.95 -0.46
CA VAL A 139 15.49 1.85 -0.20
C VAL A 139 16.19 0.66 0.47
N ASP A 140 17.41 0.36 0.03
CA ASP A 140 18.26 -0.70 0.57
C ASP A 140 18.91 -0.32 1.90
N GLU A 141 18.84 0.94 2.34
CA GLU A 141 19.28 1.42 3.65
C GLU A 141 18.15 1.46 4.69
N LEU A 142 16.88 1.38 4.24
CA LEU A 142 15.71 1.34 5.13
C LEU A 142 15.81 0.21 6.17
N PRO A 143 15.27 0.39 7.38
CA PRO A 143 15.37 -0.58 8.46
C PRO A 143 14.83 -1.96 8.05
N ALA A 144 15.40 -3.02 8.63
CA ALA A 144 15.03 -4.40 8.31
C ALA A 144 13.54 -4.68 8.55
N SER A 145 12.92 -3.99 9.51
CA SER A 145 11.48 -4.01 9.79
C SER A 145 10.62 -3.63 8.57
N GLU A 146 11.14 -2.76 7.70
CA GLU A 146 10.47 -2.40 6.45
C GLU A 146 10.83 -3.33 5.29
N LYS A 147 12.04 -3.90 5.30
CA LYS A 147 12.52 -4.88 4.29
C LYS A 147 11.86 -6.25 4.43
N ALA A 148 11.54 -6.63 5.66
CA ALA A 148 10.96 -7.93 6.02
C ALA A 148 9.44 -7.83 6.23
N VAL A 149 8.71 -7.60 5.15
CA VAL A 149 7.33 -8.10 5.05
C VAL A 149 7.22 -8.84 3.73
N THR A 150 7.90 -9.99 3.67
CA THR A 150 7.65 -11.04 2.69
C THR A 150 7.12 -12.23 3.46
N ALA A 151 5.88 -12.58 3.12
CA ALA A 151 5.14 -13.80 3.43
C ALA A 151 4.92 -14.14 4.91
N PRO A 152 3.66 -14.30 5.39
CA PRO A 152 3.45 -15.21 6.51
C PRO A 152 4.11 -16.54 6.12
N GLU A 153 5.01 -17.03 6.97
CA GLU A 153 5.59 -18.36 6.83
C GLU A 153 4.45 -19.34 6.52
N PRO A 154 4.55 -20.18 5.47
CA PRO A 154 3.60 -21.26 5.33
C PRO A 154 3.76 -22.09 6.60
N VAL A 155 2.72 -22.04 7.45
CA VAL A 155 2.64 -22.83 8.67
C VAL A 155 3.01 -24.24 8.25
N ALA A 156 4.19 -24.69 8.69
CA ALA A 156 4.65 -26.03 8.44
C ALA A 156 3.53 -26.95 8.95
N ALA A 157 2.88 -27.66 8.04
CA ALA A 157 1.94 -28.70 8.40
C ALA A 157 2.72 -29.65 9.31
N ALA A 158 2.35 -29.65 10.59
CA ALA A 158 2.93 -30.52 11.58
C ALA A 158 2.77 -31.97 11.09
N PRO A 159 3.81 -32.81 11.18
CA PRO A 159 3.68 -34.23 10.85
C PRO A 159 2.80 -34.89 11.90
N ASP A 160 1.58 -35.25 11.52
CA ASP A 160 0.69 -36.10 12.32
C ASP A 160 1.35 -37.46 12.56
N ALA A 161 1.91 -37.64 13.75
CA ALA A 161 2.38 -38.91 14.24
C ALA A 161 1.27 -39.61 15.06
N LYS A 162 0.76 -40.71 14.48
CA LYS A 162 0.29 -41.94 15.14
C LYS A 162 -0.81 -41.83 16.21
N ALA A 163 -1.93 -42.55 16.01
CA ALA A 163 -2.08 -43.96 16.47
C ALA A 163 -3.54 -44.47 16.50
N LYS A 164 -3.68 -45.72 16.02
CA LYS A 164 -4.54 -46.82 16.50
C LYS A 164 -6.05 -46.83 16.23
N ASP A 165 -6.39 -47.77 15.33
CA ASP A 165 -7.40 -48.84 15.48
C ASP A 165 -8.68 -48.56 16.25
N SER A 166 -9.81 -48.56 15.52
CA SER A 166 -11.00 -49.37 15.86
C SER A 166 -11.92 -49.50 14.62
N LYS A 167 -11.85 -50.67 13.98
CA LYS A 167 -12.83 -51.22 13.01
C LYS A 167 -14.08 -51.72 13.78
N PRO A 168 -15.23 -52.12 13.18
CA PRO A 168 -15.72 -52.10 11.78
C PRO A 168 -17.14 -51.51 11.58
N ALA A 169 -17.48 -51.13 10.35
CA ALA A 169 -18.68 -51.68 9.69
C ALA A 169 -18.70 -51.35 8.19
N LYS A 170 -19.02 -52.39 7.41
CA LYS A 170 -19.08 -52.46 5.95
C LYS A 170 -20.34 -51.74 5.43
N PRO A 171 -20.31 -51.16 4.22
CA PRO A 171 -21.48 -51.32 3.36
C PRO A 171 -21.08 -51.92 2.00
N ALA A 172 -21.76 -53.02 1.69
CA ALA A 172 -21.76 -53.65 0.39
C ALA A 172 -22.55 -52.80 -0.62
N LYS A 173 -22.09 -52.77 -1.88
CA LYS A 173 -22.94 -52.62 -3.08
C LYS A 173 -24.06 -53.69 -3.04
N PRO A 174 -25.19 -53.61 -3.79
CA PRO A 174 -25.54 -52.77 -4.96
C PRO A 174 -27.00 -52.20 -4.89
N ALA A 175 -27.57 -51.46 -5.86
CA ALA A 175 -28.31 -52.00 -7.01
C ALA A 175 -28.96 -50.85 -7.84
N ALA A 176 -29.31 -51.19 -9.09
CA ALA A 176 -29.73 -50.35 -10.21
C ALA A 176 -31.07 -49.59 -10.01
N PRO A 177 -31.33 -48.52 -10.80
CA PRO A 177 -32.55 -47.73 -10.70
C PRO A 177 -33.72 -48.38 -11.47
N PRO A 178 -34.94 -48.45 -10.93
CA PRO A 178 -36.13 -48.70 -11.74
C PRO A 178 -36.65 -47.39 -12.37
N LYS A 179 -37.12 -47.53 -13.61
CA LYS A 179 -37.77 -46.53 -14.47
C LYS A 179 -39.21 -46.22 -14.03
N PRO A 180 -39.81 -45.11 -14.52
CA PRO A 180 -41.02 -44.49 -13.96
C PRO A 180 -42.31 -45.06 -14.58
N LEU A 181 -43.46 -44.88 -13.92
CA LEU A 181 -44.77 -44.57 -14.56
C LEU A 181 -45.90 -44.29 -13.51
N GLU A 182 -46.65 -43.20 -13.79
CA GLU A 182 -48.10 -42.89 -13.60
C GLU A 182 -48.73 -42.82 -12.21
N ASP A 183 -49.22 -41.62 -11.84
CA ASP A 183 -50.64 -41.21 -11.98
C ASP A 183 -50.71 -39.71 -12.30
#